data_AF-A0ABC9QUU2-F1
#
_entry.id   AF-A0ABC9QUU2-F1
#
_cell.length_a   1.000
_cell.length_b   1.000
_cell.length_c   1.000
_cell.angle_alpha   90.00
_cell.angle_beta   90.00
_cell.angle_gamma   90.00
#
_symmetry.space_group_name_H-M   'P 1'
#
loop_
_entity.id
_entity.type
_entity.pdbx_description
1 polymer ?
#
loop_
_entity_poly.entity_id
_entity_poly.type
_entity_poly.pdbx_seq_one_letter_code
_entity_poly.pdbx_strand_id
1 'polypeptide(L)'
;MLETIERLYDEIHGPKLTPYELIENVKLPNYTSVEFSKDSENNIIAYTKCLLEDGSNAIFTYVFNKENKLMSLNCMVRGSEEEVYNRKTEIEKFYLLASQSLQPSLKAI
;
A
#
# COMPACT_ATOMS: atom_id res chain seq x y z
N MET A 1 -13.64 -5.98 -16.78
CA MET A 1 -14.32 -7.04 -15.98
C MET A 1 -13.30 -8.02 -15.43
N LEU A 2 -12.60 -8.82 -16.26
CA LEU A 2 -11.58 -9.75 -15.79
C LEU A 2 -10.46 -9.04 -15.01
N GLU A 3 -9.92 -7.95 -15.56
CA GLU A 3 -8.89 -7.14 -14.90
C GLU A 3 -9.31 -6.59 -13.52
N THR A 4 -10.58 -6.22 -13.35
CA THR A 4 -11.09 -5.72 -12.06
C THR A 4 -11.15 -6.82 -11.01
N ILE A 5 -11.55 -8.03 -11.43
CA ILE A 5 -11.60 -9.20 -10.56
C ILE A 5 -10.18 -9.66 -10.21
N GLU A 6 -9.25 -9.65 -11.17
CA GLU A 6 -7.83 -9.93 -10.93
C GLU A 6 -7.23 -8.93 -9.94
N ARG A 7 -7.47 -7.62 -10.12
CA ARG A 7 -7.02 -6.60 -9.16
C ARG A 7 -7.62 -6.79 -7.78
N LEU A 8 -8.91 -7.11 -7.67
CA LEU A 8 -9.55 -7.42 -6.40
C LEU A 8 -8.89 -8.65 -5.73
N TYR A 9 -8.66 -9.71 -6.50
CA TYR A 9 -7.99 -10.90 -6.03
C TYR A 9 -6.59 -10.58 -5.51
N ASP A 10 -5.84 -9.76 -6.23
CA ASP A 10 -4.51 -9.30 -5.83
C ASP A 10 -4.54 -8.43 -4.57
N GLU A 11 -5.56 -7.58 -4.36
CA GLU A 11 -5.69 -6.81 -3.12
C GLU A 11 -5.96 -7.71 -1.90
N ILE A 12 -6.77 -8.77 -2.08
CA ILE A 12 -7.17 -9.69 -1.00
C ILE A 12 -6.02 -10.65 -0.65
N HIS A 13 -5.34 -11.18 -1.67
CA HIS A 13 -4.41 -12.30 -1.50
C HIS A 13 -2.95 -11.90 -1.68
N GLY A 14 -2.67 -10.93 -2.54
CA GLY A 14 -1.32 -10.49 -2.85
C GLY A 14 -0.68 -9.68 -1.73
N PRO A 15 0.65 -9.79 -1.53
CA PRO A 15 1.36 -8.99 -0.54
C PRO A 15 1.42 -7.50 -0.91
N LYS A 16 1.35 -7.18 -2.22
CA LYS A 16 1.66 -5.90 -2.90
C LYS A 16 3.11 -5.46 -2.78
N LEU A 17 3.64 -5.55 -1.58
CA LEU A 17 5.02 -5.30 -1.21
C LEU A 17 5.27 -6.09 0.07
N THR A 18 6.46 -6.60 0.24
CA THR A 18 6.90 -7.29 1.44
C THR A 18 7.89 -6.42 2.23
N PRO A 19 8.04 -6.63 3.55
CA PRO A 19 9.04 -5.93 4.34
C PRO A 19 10.47 -6.11 3.80
N TYR A 20 10.78 -7.27 3.21
CA TYR A 20 12.12 -7.59 2.70
C TYR A 20 12.49 -6.74 1.48
N GLU A 21 11.52 -6.46 0.61
CA GLU A 21 11.74 -5.62 -0.58
C GLU A 21 12.11 -4.19 -0.20
N LEU A 22 11.72 -3.70 0.98
CA LEU A 22 12.09 -2.36 1.44
C LEU A 22 13.60 -2.21 1.72
N ILE A 23 14.29 -3.31 2.07
CA ILE A 23 15.73 -3.27 2.36
C ILE A 23 16.51 -2.83 1.10
N GLU A 24 16.02 -3.21 -0.08
CA GLU A 24 16.64 -2.87 -1.36
C GLU A 24 16.63 -1.35 -1.61
N ASN A 25 15.68 -0.60 -1.02
CA ASN A 25 15.61 0.85 -1.18
C ASN A 25 16.88 1.55 -0.66
N VAL A 26 17.57 1.00 0.35
CA VAL A 26 18.82 1.59 0.89
C VAL A 26 19.94 1.64 -0.17
N LYS A 27 19.85 0.80 -1.22
CA LYS A 27 20.82 0.83 -2.33
C LYS A 27 20.64 2.06 -3.22
N LEU A 28 19.50 2.74 -3.16
CA LEU A 28 19.23 3.93 -3.93
C LEU A 28 19.91 5.16 -3.29
N PRO A 29 20.57 6.02 -4.09
CA PRO A 29 21.41 7.10 -3.57
C PRO A 29 20.63 8.18 -2.81
N ASN A 30 19.33 8.30 -3.05
CA ASN A 30 18.47 9.27 -2.39
C ASN A 30 17.80 8.72 -1.12
N TYR A 31 17.90 7.42 -0.83
CA TYR A 31 17.40 6.83 0.40
C TYR A 31 18.45 6.84 1.49
N THR A 32 18.04 7.18 2.70
CA THR A 32 18.95 7.40 3.84
C THR A 32 18.79 6.35 4.93
N SER A 33 17.59 5.83 5.17
CA SER A 33 17.39 4.73 6.11
C SER A 33 16.16 3.89 5.81
N VAL A 34 16.19 2.67 6.31
CA VAL A 34 15.04 1.77 6.45
C VAL A 34 15.07 1.21 7.86
N GLU A 35 14.04 1.49 8.64
CA GLU A 35 13.94 1.13 10.06
C GLU A 35 12.68 0.29 10.26
N PHE A 36 12.78 -0.79 11.04
CA PHE A 36 11.65 -1.67 11.33
C PHE A 36 11.31 -1.66 12.82
N SER A 37 10.02 -1.67 13.14
CA SER A 37 9.50 -1.87 14.48
C SER A 37 8.25 -2.77 14.43
N LYS A 38 7.68 -3.06 15.60
CA LYS A 38 6.39 -3.73 15.73
C LYS A 38 5.43 -2.86 16.53
N ASP A 39 4.16 -2.87 16.15
CA ASP A 39 3.10 -2.29 16.96
C ASP A 39 2.59 -3.27 18.03
N SER A 40 1.60 -2.84 18.82
CA SER A 40 0.95 -3.65 19.85
C SER A 40 0.17 -4.86 19.31
N GLU A 41 -0.19 -4.86 18.03
CA GLU A 41 -0.92 -5.96 17.37
C GLU A 41 0.04 -6.98 16.72
N ASN A 42 1.35 -6.73 16.82
CA ASN A 42 2.45 -7.45 16.15
C ASN A 42 2.47 -7.28 14.62
N ASN A 43 1.91 -6.20 14.10
CA ASN A 43 2.16 -5.78 12.73
C ASN A 43 3.59 -5.26 12.62
N ILE A 44 4.21 -5.43 11.45
CA ILE A 44 5.53 -4.86 11.17
C ILE A 44 5.33 -3.44 10.67
N ILE A 45 5.96 -2.48 11.32
CA ILE A 45 5.99 -1.10 10.87
C ILE A 45 7.37 -0.86 10.26
N ALA A 46 7.41 -0.34 9.04
CA ALA A 46 8.66 0.06 8.40
C ALA A 46 8.65 1.55 8.11
N TYR A 47 9.74 2.23 8.41
CA TYR A 47 9.96 3.63 8.11
C TYR A 47 11.11 3.74 7.12
N THR A 48 10.86 4.30 5.94
CA THR A 48 11.91 4.59 4.98
C THR A 48 12.07 6.09 4.83
N LYS A 49 13.30 6.58 4.99
CA LYS A 49 13.64 8.00 4.84
C LYS A 49 14.37 8.21 3.52
N CYS A 50 14.01 9.25 2.78
CA CYS A 50 14.69 9.63 1.55
C CYS A 50 14.66 11.14 1.31
N LEU A 51 15.52 11.59 0.40
CA LEU A 51 15.59 12.95 -0.10
C LEU A 51 14.86 13.03 -1.45
N LEU A 52 13.93 13.98 -1.56
CA LEU A 52 13.25 14.29 -2.82
C LEU A 52 14.11 15.20 -3.70
N GLU A 53 13.77 15.31 -4.98
CA GLU A 53 14.50 16.13 -5.95
C GLU A 53 14.57 17.62 -5.57
N ASP A 54 13.57 18.12 -4.86
CA ASP A 54 13.51 19.50 -4.36
C ASP A 54 14.30 19.70 -3.04
N GLY A 55 15.05 18.68 -2.60
CA GLY A 55 15.85 18.69 -1.38
C GLY A 55 15.06 18.44 -0.09
N SER A 56 13.76 18.15 -0.17
CA SER A 56 12.94 17.85 1.01
C SER A 56 13.17 16.44 1.52
N ASN A 57 13.09 16.24 2.83
CA ASN A 57 13.02 14.91 3.40
C ASN A 57 11.59 14.36 3.30
N ALA A 58 11.49 13.12 2.85
CA ALA A 58 10.26 12.33 2.89
C ALA A 58 10.44 11.14 3.83
N ILE A 59 9.39 10.82 4.58
CA ILE A 59 9.31 9.60 5.39
C ILE A 59 8.10 8.82 4.92
N PHE A 60 8.34 7.60 4.46
CA PHE A 60 7.27 6.66 4.16
C PHE A 60 7.10 5.69 5.31
N THR A 61 5.87 5.53 5.78
CA THR A 61 5.50 4.62 6.86
C THR A 61 4.65 3.51 6.27
N TYR A 62 5.15 2.29 6.34
CA TYR A 62 4.49 1.08 5.84
C TYR A 62 4.02 0.25 7.04
N VAL A 63 2.79 -0.26 6.98
CA VAL A 63 2.26 -1.20 7.97
C VAL A 63 2.02 -2.53 7.27
N PHE A 64 2.63 -3.61 7.75
CA PHE A 64 2.44 -4.97 7.23
C PHE A 64 1.79 -5.86 8.28
N ASN A 65 0.82 -6.67 7.87
CA ASN A 65 0.23 -7.66 8.76
C ASN A 65 1.18 -8.86 9.00
N LYS A 66 0.74 -9.80 9.84
CA LYS A 66 1.49 -11.03 10.18
C LYS A 66 1.82 -11.95 9.00
N GLU A 67 1.11 -11.78 7.89
CA GLU A 67 1.34 -12.51 6.62
C GLU A 67 2.25 -11.73 5.66
N ASN A 68 2.93 -10.68 6.14
CA ASN A 68 3.77 -9.76 5.36
C ASN A 68 3.03 -9.00 4.25
N LYS A 69 1.70 -8.87 4.33
CA LYS A 69 0.93 -8.11 3.35
C LYS A 69 0.86 -6.64 3.76
N LEU A 70 1.12 -5.72 2.83
CA LEU A 70 1.07 -4.26 3.06
C LEU A 70 -0.35 -3.76 3.37
N MET A 71 -0.65 -3.38 4.60
CA MET A 71 -1.97 -2.88 5.01
C MET A 71 -2.18 -1.39 4.69
N SER A 72 -1.16 -0.57 4.94
CA SER A 72 -1.19 0.87 4.62
C SER A 72 0.19 1.43 4.31
N LEU A 73 0.20 2.52 3.56
CA LEU A 73 1.38 3.31 3.24
C LEU A 73 1.01 4.80 3.36
N ASN A 74 1.73 5.49 4.24
CA ASN A 74 1.60 6.94 4.41
C ASN A 74 2.91 7.60 4.03
N CYS A 75 2.84 8.79 3.43
CA CYS A 75 3.98 9.62 3.11
C CYS A 75 3.92 10.91 3.93
N MET A 76 5.01 11.25 4.61
CA MET A 76 5.17 12.53 5.29
C MET A 76 6.24 13.35 4.58
N VAL A 77 5.86 14.52 4.07
CA VAL A 77 6.75 15.49 3.44
C VAL A 77 6.51 16.86 4.06
N ARG A 78 7.57 17.49 4.59
CA ARG A 78 7.51 18.83 5.22
C ARG A 78 6.41 18.96 6.30
N GLY A 79 6.13 17.88 7.02
CA GLY A 79 5.11 17.85 8.07
C GLY A 79 3.67 17.68 7.59
N SER A 80 3.43 17.56 6.28
CA SER A 80 2.15 17.12 5.73
C SER A 80 2.18 15.61 5.54
N GLU A 81 1.15 14.92 6.03
CA GLU A 81 0.96 13.49 5.84
C GLU A 81 -0.12 13.23 4.78
N GLU A 82 0.13 12.27 3.90
CA GLU A 82 -0.77 11.80 2.86
C GLU A 82 -0.88 10.27 2.90
N GLU A 83 -2.10 9.74 2.83
CA GLU A 83 -2.34 8.30 2.65
C GLU A 83 -2.10 7.95 1.18
N VAL A 84 -1.06 7.17 0.91
CA VAL A 84 -0.71 6.73 -0.45
C VAL A 84 -1.45 5.43 -0.80
N TYR A 85 -1.64 4.56 0.20
CA TYR A 85 -2.35 3.30 0.01
C TYR A 85 -3.00 2.80 1.30
N ASN A 86 -4.18 2.21 1.16
CA ASN A 86 -4.89 1.52 2.22
C ASN A 86 -5.58 0.28 1.64
N ARG A 87 -5.17 -0.91 2.09
CA ARG A 87 -5.69 -2.18 1.55
C ARG A 87 -7.20 -2.29 1.69
N LYS A 88 -7.76 -1.85 2.83
CA LYS A 88 -9.20 -1.94 3.06
C LYS A 88 -9.95 -1.10 2.03
N THR A 89 -9.51 0.14 1.83
CA THR A 89 -10.09 1.06 0.84
C THR A 89 -10.00 0.50 -0.58
N GLU A 90 -8.86 -0.06 -0.98
CA GLU A 90 -8.69 -0.62 -2.32
C GLU A 90 -9.54 -1.90 -2.53
N ILE A 91 -9.64 -2.79 -1.53
CA ILE A 91 -10.55 -3.95 -1.60
C ILE A 91 -12.00 -3.48 -1.79
N GLU A 92 -12.48 -2.53 -0.99
CA GLU A 92 -13.85 -2.00 -1.07
C GLU A 92 -14.13 -1.38 -2.45
N LYS A 93 -13.18 -0.60 -2.97
CA LYS A 93 -13.24 0.00 -4.31
C LYS A 93 -13.33 -1.04 -5.41
N PHE A 94 -12.43 -2.02 -5.46
CA PHE A 94 -12.45 -3.04 -6.52
C PHE A 94 -13.63 -4.00 -6.37
N TYR A 95 -14.10 -4.26 -5.15
CA TYR A 95 -15.32 -5.01 -4.92
C TYR A 95 -16.54 -4.30 -5.51
N LEU A 96 -16.68 -2.99 -5.27
CA LEU A 96 -17.76 -2.19 -5.84
C LEU A 96 -17.72 -2.21 -7.38
N LEU A 97 -16.56 -1.99 -7.98
CA LEU A 97 -16.39 -2.02 -9.44
C LEU A 97 -16.70 -3.40 -10.04
N ALA A 98 -16.28 -4.48 -9.38
CA ALA A 98 -16.59 -5.84 -9.80
C ALA A 98 -18.10 -6.13 -9.70
N SER A 99 -18.75 -5.72 -8.61
CA SER A 99 -20.18 -5.89 -8.40
C SER A 99 -21.04 -5.17 -9.45
N GLN A 100 -20.68 -3.93 -9.81
CA GLN A 100 -21.33 -3.16 -10.87
C GLN A 100 -21.19 -3.82 -12.24
N SER A 101 -20.03 -4.43 -12.50
CA SER A 101 -19.77 -5.18 -13.73
C SER A 101 -20.56 -6.48 -13.81
N LEU A 102 -20.97 -7.04 -12.66
CA LEU A 102 -21.72 -8.30 -12.55
C LEU A 102 -23.23 -8.11 -12.52
N GLN A 103 -23.74 -6.89 -12.25
CA GLN A 103 -25.16 -6.61 -12.40
C GLN A 103 -25.51 -6.57 -13.89
N PRO A 104 -26.37 -7.48 -14.40
CA PRO A 104 -26.85 -7.37 -15.77
C PRO A 104 -27.57 -6.03 -15.94
N SER A 105 -27.58 -5.51 -17.17
CA SER A 105 -28.55 -4.50 -17.59
C SER A 105 -29.97 -5.01 -17.30
N LEU A 106 -30.51 -4.72 -16.12
CA LEU A 106 -31.89 -4.96 -15.69
C LEU A 106 -32.88 -4.02 -16.40
N LYS A 107 -32.64 -3.75 -17.69
CA LYS A 107 -33.49 -2.98 -18.59
C LYS A 107 -33.59 -3.71 -19.94
N ALA A 108 -34.17 -4.91 -19.93
CA ALA A 108 -34.72 -5.54 -21.13
C ALA A 108 -35.63 -6.71 -20.75
N ILE A 109 -36.72 -6.45 -20.01
CA ILE A 109 -37.97 -7.23 -20.06
C ILE A 109 -39.13 -6.24 -19.85
#